data_AF-A0A829R4C3-F1
#
_entry.id   AF-A0A829R4C3-F1
#
_cell.length_a   1.000
_cell.length_b   1.000
_cell.length_c   1.000
_cell.angle_alpha   90.00
_cell.angle_beta   90.00
_cell.angle_gamma   90.00
#
_symmetry.space_group_name_H-M   'P 1'
#
loop_
_entity.id
_entity.type
_entity.pdbx_description
1 polymer ?
#
loop_
_entity_poly.entity_id
_entity_poly.type
_entity_poly.pdbx_seq_one_letter_code
_entity_poly.pdbx_strand_id
1 'polypeptide(L)'
;MGKEVKINPAFLKEVDSKIMKYIDASEEVTSQLLLIEGVINESFSGPAADAMKAYLTNLRTKMTHEFGDFIQKNYDKVSILRKSFKEVDSNLSGQFAFGTSKTQVVTGETKYSEVGVPERNHSGQPSTKSEKYYTRK
;
A
#
# COMPACT_ATOMS: atom_id res chain seq x y z
N MET A 1 24.84 4.64 6.59
CA MET A 1 23.79 5.27 5.76
C MET A 1 23.22 4.20 4.84
N GLY A 2 21.93 3.85 4.98
CA GLY A 2 21.30 2.81 4.16
C GLY A 2 21.07 3.30 2.72
N LYS A 3 21.25 2.41 1.73
CA LYS A 3 20.92 2.71 0.34
C LYS A 3 19.42 2.95 0.24
N GLU A 4 19.02 4.11 -0.28
CA GLU A 4 17.61 4.46 -0.50
C GLU A 4 17.06 3.53 -1.60
N VAL A 5 16.16 2.61 -1.21
CA VAL A 5 15.53 1.69 -2.15
C VAL A 5 14.40 2.44 -2.86
N LYS A 6 14.68 2.96 -4.06
CA LYS A 6 13.68 3.60 -4.92
C LYS A 6 12.89 2.52 -5.67
N ILE A 7 11.85 1.96 -5.05
CA ILE A 7 10.90 1.10 -5.77
C ILE A 7 9.93 1.99 -6.52
N ASN A 8 9.93 1.89 -7.86
CA ASN A 8 8.97 2.58 -8.71
C ASN A 8 7.55 2.05 -8.42
N PRO A 9 6.58 2.88 -8.00
CA PRO A 9 5.20 2.45 -7.78
C PRO A 9 4.54 1.81 -9.02
N ALA A 10 4.98 2.17 -10.23
CA ALA A 10 4.53 1.54 -11.47
C ALA A 10 4.93 0.06 -11.57
N PHE A 11 6.09 -0.31 -11.04
CA PHE A 11 6.56 -1.69 -11.03
C PHE A 11 5.67 -2.58 -10.15
N LEU A 12 5.29 -2.11 -8.95
CA LEU A 12 4.38 -2.87 -8.08
C LEU A 12 2.98 -3.03 -8.68
N LYS A 13 2.48 -2.01 -9.39
CA LYS A 13 1.22 -2.11 -10.13
C LYS A 13 1.29 -3.16 -11.26
N GLU A 14 2.42 -3.25 -11.95
CA GLU A 14 2.61 -4.26 -12.99
C GLU A 14 2.63 -5.67 -12.41
N VAL A 15 3.31 -5.85 -11.27
CA VAL A 15 3.32 -7.13 -10.54
C VAL A 15 1.92 -7.51 -10.07
N ASP A 16 1.16 -6.58 -9.46
CA ASP A 16 -0.24 -6.78 -9.06
C ASP A 16 -1.09 -7.25 -10.25
N SER A 17 -0.97 -6.57 -11.40
CA SER A 17 -1.74 -6.91 -12.61
C SER A 17 -1.41 -8.30 -13.13
N LYS A 18 -0.14 -8.71 -13.12
CA LYS A 18 0.28 -10.06 -13.52
C LYS A 18 -0.26 -11.12 -12.58
N ILE A 19 -0.23 -10.87 -11.27
CA ILE A 19 -0.78 -11.80 -10.28
C ILE A 19 -2.29 -11.96 -10.46
N MET A 20 -3.04 -10.86 -10.65
CA MET A 20 -4.48 -10.92 -10.92
C MET A 20 -4.80 -11.78 -12.15
N LYS A 21 -4.04 -11.65 -13.25
CA LYS A 21 -4.21 -12.50 -14.44
C LYS A 21 -4.04 -14.00 -14.13
N TYR A 22 -3.15 -14.37 -13.20
CA TYR A 22 -3.00 -15.76 -12.80
C TYR A 22 -4.15 -16.24 -11.92
N ILE A 23 -4.72 -15.36 -11.07
CA ILE A 23 -5.94 -15.66 -10.31
C ILE A 23 -7.08 -15.93 -11.29
N ASP A 24 -7.36 -15.00 -12.20
CA ASP A 24 -8.43 -15.11 -13.19
C ASP A 24 -8.30 -16.41 -14.02
N ALA A 25 -7.08 -16.69 -14.51
CA ALA A 25 -6.80 -17.91 -15.28
C ALA A 25 -7.00 -19.19 -14.43
N SER A 26 -6.67 -19.16 -13.14
CA SER A 26 -6.87 -20.32 -12.25
C SER A 26 -8.34 -20.62 -12.03
N GLU A 27 -9.16 -19.58 -11.89
CA GLU A 27 -10.61 -19.69 -11.73
C GLU A 27 -11.26 -20.19 -13.02
N GLU A 28 -10.83 -19.67 -14.17
CA GLU A 28 -11.30 -20.11 -15.49
C GLU A 28 -11.03 -21.60 -15.73
N VAL A 29 -9.80 -22.06 -15.48
CA VAL A 29 -9.44 -23.48 -15.62
C VAL A 29 -10.27 -24.35 -14.67
N THR A 30 -10.46 -23.91 -13.42
CA THR A 30 -11.25 -24.65 -12.44
C THR A 30 -12.72 -24.78 -12.87
N SER A 31 -13.29 -23.73 -13.46
CA SER A 31 -14.64 -23.74 -14.03
C SER A 31 -14.75 -24.68 -15.23
N GLN A 32 -13.78 -24.66 -16.14
CA GLN A 32 -13.76 -25.58 -17.29
C GLN A 32 -13.68 -27.06 -16.85
N LEU A 33 -12.90 -27.37 -15.82
CA LEU A 33 -12.83 -28.72 -15.26
C LEU A 33 -14.18 -29.18 -14.68
N LEU A 34 -14.92 -28.27 -14.05
CA LEU A 34 -16.28 -28.56 -13.54
C LEU A 34 -17.26 -28.84 -14.69
N LEU A 35 -17.16 -28.10 -15.80
CA LEU A 35 -17.99 -28.36 -16.99
C LEU A 35 -17.71 -29.74 -17.59
N ILE A 36 -16.44 -30.11 -17.71
CA ILE A 36 -16.03 -31.45 -18.20
C ILE A 36 -16.60 -32.54 -17.27
N GLU A 37 -16.50 -32.35 -15.96
CA GLU A 37 -17.08 -33.29 -14.99
C GLU A 37 -18.60 -33.43 -15.15
N GLY A 38 -19.31 -32.33 -15.39
CA GLY A 38 -20.74 -32.32 -15.70
C GLY A 38 -21.08 -33.15 -16.93
N VAL A 39 -20.36 -32.95 -18.05
CA VAL A 39 -20.53 -33.73 -19.28
C VAL A 39 -20.30 -35.22 -19.02
N ILE A 40 -19.28 -35.57 -18.23
CA ILE A 40 -19.00 -36.96 -17.87
C ILE A 40 -20.15 -37.57 -17.06
N ASN A 41 -20.70 -36.82 -16.10
CA ASN A 41 -21.84 -37.25 -15.29
C ASN A 41 -23.10 -37.50 -16.11
N GLU A 42 -23.34 -36.70 -17.14
CA GLU A 42 -24.53 -36.82 -17.99
C GLU A 42 -24.40 -37.92 -19.05
N SER A 43 -23.19 -38.13 -19.58
CA SER A 43 -22.97 -38.95 -20.77
C SER A 43 -22.36 -40.33 -20.51
N PHE A 44 -21.71 -40.53 -19.36
CA PHE A 44 -20.94 -41.75 -19.10
C PHE A 44 -21.19 -42.31 -17.69
N SER A 45 -21.25 -43.63 -17.60
CA SER A 45 -21.42 -44.36 -16.34
C SER A 45 -20.48 -45.57 -16.27
N GLY A 46 -20.28 -46.08 -15.06
CA GLY A 46 -19.42 -47.22 -14.78
C GLY A 46 -18.01 -46.84 -14.31
N PRO A 47 -17.17 -47.85 -14.01
CA PRO A 47 -15.94 -47.68 -13.25
C PRO A 47 -14.93 -46.70 -13.89
N ALA A 48 -14.86 -46.65 -15.22
CA ALA A 48 -13.99 -45.72 -15.93
C ALA A 48 -14.45 -44.26 -15.79
N ALA A 49 -15.77 -44.02 -15.86
CA ALA A 49 -16.33 -42.69 -15.65
C ALA A 49 -16.11 -42.23 -14.20
N ASP A 50 -16.27 -43.13 -13.23
CA ASP A 50 -16.03 -42.82 -11.81
C ASP A 50 -14.55 -42.48 -11.54
N ALA A 51 -13.62 -43.19 -12.17
CA ALA A 51 -12.19 -42.88 -12.10
C ALA A 51 -11.86 -41.50 -12.69
N MET A 52 -12.47 -41.14 -13.83
CA MET A 52 -12.28 -39.81 -14.44
C MET A 52 -12.85 -38.68 -13.56
N LYS A 53 -14.02 -38.89 -12.94
CA LYS A 53 -14.62 -37.92 -12.00
C LYS A 53 -13.70 -37.70 -10.79
N ALA A 54 -13.18 -38.78 -10.21
CA ALA A 54 -12.25 -38.70 -9.09
C ALA A 54 -10.97 -37.94 -9.47
N TYR A 55 -10.44 -38.18 -10.67
CA TYR A 55 -9.29 -37.46 -11.19
C TYR A 55 -9.57 -35.96 -11.38
N LEU A 56 -10.70 -35.60 -12.01
CA LEU A 56 -11.10 -34.20 -12.20
C LEU A 56 -11.33 -33.48 -10.88
N THR A 57 -11.98 -34.15 -9.92
CA THR A 57 -12.16 -33.62 -8.57
C THR A 57 -10.81 -33.33 -7.92
N ASN A 58 -9.87 -34.27 -7.96
CA ASN A 58 -8.53 -34.08 -7.40
C ASN A 58 -7.79 -32.91 -8.07
N LEU A 59 -7.85 -32.84 -9.40
CA LEU A 59 -7.22 -31.75 -10.15
C LEU A 59 -7.82 -30.39 -9.79
N ARG A 60 -9.14 -30.29 -9.65
CA ARG A 60 -9.83 -29.08 -9.17
C ARG A 60 -9.39 -28.69 -7.76
N THR A 61 -9.33 -29.65 -6.84
CA THR A 61 -8.86 -29.42 -5.47
C THR A 61 -7.45 -28.82 -5.47
N LYS A 62 -6.53 -29.35 -6.31
CA LYS A 62 -5.18 -28.81 -6.44
C LYS A 62 -5.15 -27.41 -7.05
N MET A 63 -5.95 -27.17 -8.09
CA MET A 63 -6.06 -25.84 -8.70
C MET A 63 -6.56 -24.80 -7.69
N THR A 64 -7.56 -25.12 -6.89
CA THR A 64 -8.09 -24.21 -5.86
C THR A 64 -7.11 -24.04 -4.68
N HIS A 65 -6.66 -25.13 -4.07
CA HIS A 65 -5.99 -25.07 -2.76
C HIS A 65 -4.46 -25.08 -2.81
N GLU A 66 -3.84 -25.55 -3.89
CA GLU A 66 -2.38 -25.45 -4.04
C GLU A 66 -2.03 -24.21 -4.84
N PHE A 67 -2.57 -24.09 -6.05
CA PHE A 67 -2.25 -22.99 -6.96
C PHE A 67 -2.97 -21.69 -6.59
N GLY A 68 -4.29 -21.74 -6.41
CA GLY A 68 -5.11 -20.57 -6.04
C GLY A 68 -4.65 -19.94 -4.73
N ASP A 69 -4.56 -20.73 -3.66
CA ASP A 69 -4.07 -20.25 -2.35
C ASP A 69 -2.64 -19.68 -2.43
N PHE A 70 -1.76 -20.28 -3.22
CA PHE A 70 -0.39 -19.78 -3.41
C PHE A 70 -0.40 -18.41 -4.09
N ILE A 71 -1.17 -18.24 -5.17
CA ILE A 71 -1.25 -16.97 -5.89
C ILE A 71 -1.92 -15.90 -5.04
N GLN A 72 -3.01 -16.23 -4.33
CA GLN A 72 -3.68 -15.30 -3.43
C GLN A 72 -2.74 -14.80 -2.33
N LYS A 73 -1.95 -15.69 -1.71
CA LYS A 73 -0.94 -15.30 -0.72
C LYS A 73 0.12 -14.37 -1.30
N ASN A 74 0.51 -14.56 -2.56
CA ASN A 74 1.46 -13.66 -3.23
C ASN A 74 0.82 -12.29 -3.52
N TYR A 75 -0.44 -12.26 -3.96
CA TYR A 75 -1.20 -11.02 -4.12
C TYR A 75 -1.26 -10.22 -2.82
N ASP A 76 -1.61 -10.87 -1.71
CA ASP A 76 -1.72 -10.22 -0.40
C ASP A 76 -0.38 -9.62 0.04
N LYS A 77 0.73 -10.35 -0.17
CA LYS A 77 2.09 -9.87 0.14
C LYS A 77 2.48 -8.66 -0.70
N VAL A 78 2.20 -8.66 -2.01
CA VAL A 78 2.51 -7.52 -2.88
C VAL A 78 1.63 -6.32 -2.53
N SER A 79 0.37 -6.55 -2.16
CA SER A 79 -0.54 -5.52 -1.68
C SER A 79 -0.05 -4.88 -0.38
N ILE A 80 0.43 -5.68 0.58
CA ILE A 80 1.09 -5.19 1.82
C ILE A 80 2.32 -4.37 1.47
N LEU A 81 3.20 -4.88 0.60
CA LEU A 81 4.42 -4.19 0.19
C LEU A 81 4.10 -2.82 -0.42
N ARG A 82 3.08 -2.74 -1.29
CA ARG A 82 2.60 -1.50 -1.89
C ARG A 82 2.06 -0.51 -0.86
N LYS A 83 1.35 -0.98 0.18
CA LYS A 83 0.88 -0.14 1.29
C LYS A 83 2.04 0.41 2.10
N SER A 84 3.01 -0.43 2.47
CA SER A 84 4.20 -0.02 3.22
C SER A 84 5.03 1.02 2.46
N PHE A 85 5.20 0.89 1.14
CA PHE A 85 5.88 1.91 0.35
C PHE A 85 5.15 3.25 0.34
N LYS A 86 3.81 3.25 0.22
CA LYS A 86 3.02 4.47 0.30
C LYS A 86 3.13 5.14 1.66
N GLU A 87 3.11 4.36 2.74
CA GLU A 87 3.25 4.87 4.12
C GLU A 87 4.62 5.51 4.33
N VAL A 88 5.70 4.84 3.91
CA VAL A 88 7.07 5.41 3.97
C VAL A 88 7.17 6.70 3.18
N ASP A 89 6.64 6.74 1.96
CA ASP A 89 6.65 7.93 1.10
C ASP A 89 5.82 9.09 1.72
N SER A 90 4.67 8.78 2.31
CA SER A 90 3.84 9.77 3.02
C SER A 90 4.50 10.32 4.30
N ASN A 91 5.21 9.48 5.04
CA ASN A 91 5.93 9.89 6.25
C ASN A 91 7.17 10.72 5.92
N LEU A 92 7.90 10.38 4.85
CA LEU A 92 9.02 11.17 4.36
C LEU A 92 8.55 12.53 3.82
N SER A 93 7.53 12.55 2.95
CA SER A 93 6.96 13.81 2.43
C SER A 93 6.35 14.69 3.52
N GLY A 94 5.73 14.10 4.56
CA GLY A 94 5.25 14.82 5.74
C GLY A 94 6.37 15.44 6.59
N GLN A 95 7.55 14.81 6.66
CA GLN A 95 8.73 15.39 7.32
C GLN A 95 9.37 16.51 6.48
N PHE A 96 9.34 16.43 5.14
CA PHE A 96 9.81 17.53 4.28
C PHE A 96 8.85 18.72 4.22
N ALA A 97 7.55 18.51 4.49
CA ALA A 97 6.55 19.59 4.57
C ALA A 97 6.72 20.51 5.80
N PHE A 98 7.53 20.10 6.80
CA PHE A 98 7.85 20.92 7.97
C PHE A 98 9.06 21.86 7.79
N GLY A 99 9.62 21.97 6.58
CA GLY A 99 10.83 22.74 6.29
C GLY A 99 10.75 23.78 5.17
N THR A 100 9.62 23.95 4.48
CA THR A 100 9.49 24.90 3.35
C THR A 100 8.77 26.20 3.69
N SER A 101 8.61 26.54 4.98
CA SER A 101 8.24 27.89 5.39
C SER A 101 9.40 28.87 5.17
N LYS A 102 9.47 29.39 3.94
CA LYS A 102 10.09 30.65 3.50
C LYS A 102 11.48 30.94 4.07
N THR A 103 12.52 30.37 3.46
CA THR A 103 13.80 31.10 3.35
C THR A 103 13.64 32.12 2.22
N GLN A 104 13.06 33.28 2.52
CA GLN A 104 13.30 34.46 1.70
C GLN A 104 14.77 34.83 1.89
N VAL A 105 15.58 34.67 0.84
CA VAL A 105 16.86 35.36 0.74
C VAL A 105 16.53 36.85 0.60
N VAL A 106 16.54 37.57 1.73
CA VAL A 106 16.65 39.02 1.74
C VAL A 106 18.11 39.32 2.03
N THR A 107 18.86 39.63 0.98
CA THR A 107 20.11 40.37 1.11
C THR A 107 19.79 41.74 1.71
N GLY A 108 20.21 42.00 2.94
CA GLY A 108 20.18 43.33 3.55
C GLY A 108 19.79 43.32 5.03
N GLU A 109 20.80 43.53 5.87
CA GLU A 109 20.74 44.00 7.27
C GLU A 109 20.16 43.05 8.33
N THR A 110 21.07 42.38 9.02
CA THR A 110 20.84 41.64 10.27
C THR A 110 20.37 42.60 11.37
N LYS A 111 19.13 42.45 11.85
CA LYS A 111 18.72 42.92 13.18
C LYS A 111 18.43 41.70 14.04
N TYR A 112 19.23 41.54 15.10
CA TYR A 112 18.98 40.55 16.14
C TYR A 112 17.81 41.02 17.00
N SER A 113 16.74 40.23 17.05
CA SER A 113 15.75 40.32 18.11
C SER A 113 16.16 39.35 19.20
N GLU A 114 16.52 39.87 20.36
CA GLU A 114 16.72 39.09 21.58
C GLU A 114 15.41 38.38 21.92
N VAL A 115 15.38 37.05 21.87
CA VAL A 115 14.21 36.28 22.32
C VAL A 115 14.28 36.24 23.85
N GLY A 116 13.63 37.22 24.49
CA GLY A 116 13.40 37.20 25.92
C GLY A 116 12.67 35.92 26.32
N VAL A 117 13.19 35.24 27.34
CA VAL A 117 12.55 34.07 27.97
C VAL A 117 11.17 34.50 28.48
N PRO A 118 10.07 33.78 28.16
CA PRO A 118 8.77 34.13 28.72
C PRO A 118 8.76 33.80 30.22
N GLU A 119 8.71 34.83 31.06
CA GLU A 119 8.38 34.68 32.49
C GLU A 119 6.96 34.11 32.60
N ARG A 120 6.84 32.94 33.24
CA ARG A 120 5.56 32.34 33.62
C ARG A 120 5.19 32.86 35.00
N ASN A 121 3.99 33.42 35.14
CA ASN A 121 3.42 33.69 36.45
C ASN A 121 2.94 32.36 37.09
N HIS A 122 2.94 32.27 38.42
CA HIS A 122 2.65 31.06 39.22
C HIS A 122 1.24 30.44 39.07
N SER A 123 0.46 30.82 38.05
CA SER A 123 -0.86 30.27 37.75
C SER A 123 -1.03 29.75 36.31
N GLY A 124 0.01 29.78 35.47
CA GLY A 124 0.00 29.06 34.18
C GLY A 124 -0.96 29.57 33.09
N GLN A 125 -1.43 30.83 33.16
CA GLN A 125 -2.20 31.44 32.07
C GLN A 125 -1.37 32.44 31.23
N PRO A 126 -1.56 32.50 29.89
CA PRO A 126 -0.90 33.49 29.05
C PRO A 126 -1.45 34.90 29.31
N SER A 127 -0.55 35.85 29.60
CA SER A 127 -0.85 37.28 29.75
C SER A 127 -1.05 37.92 28.38
N THR A 128 -2.25 38.43 28.09
CA THR A 128 -2.50 39.26 26.90
C THR A 128 -2.14 40.71 27.21
N LYS A 129 -1.00 41.20 26.72
CA LYS A 129 -0.71 42.64 26.67
C LYS A 129 -0.62 43.11 25.22
N SER A 130 -1.38 44.16 24.91
CA SER A 130 -1.55 44.78 23.61
C SER A 130 -0.22 45.28 23.02
N GLU A 131 0.05 44.96 21.76
CA GLU A 131 1.09 45.62 20.96
C GLU A 131 0.71 47.09 20.73
N LYS A 132 1.51 48.02 21.24
CA LYS A 132 1.47 49.42 20.81
C LYS A 132 2.48 49.59 19.68
N TYR A 133 1.98 49.87 18.47
CA TYR A 133 2.79 50.24 17.32
C TYR A 133 3.22 51.70 17.45
N TYR A 134 4.52 51.99 17.38
CA TYR A 134 5.05 53.33 17.14
C TYR A 134 5.71 53.37 15.77
N THR A 135 5.23 54.24 14.88
CA THR A 135 5.92 54.67 13.66
C THR A 135 6.68 55.96 13.95
N ARG A 136 7.96 56.02 13.59
CA ARG A 136 8.73 57.28 13.53
C ARG A 136 8.89 57.69 12.06
N LYS A 137 8.57 58.95 11.77
CA LYS A 137 9.02 59.67 10.57
C LYS A 137 10.49 60.04 10.71
#